data_AF-A0A7Y4ZMP2-F1
#
_entry.id   AF-A0A7Y4ZMP2-F1
#
_cell.length_a   1.000
_cell.length_b   1.000
_cell.length_c   1.000
_cell.angle_alpha   90.00
_cell.angle_beta   90.00
_cell.angle_gamma   90.00
#
_symmetry.space_group_name_H-M   'P 1'
#
loop_
_entity.id
_entity.type
_entity.pdbx_description
1 polymer ?
#
loop_
_entity_poly.entity_id
_entity_poly.type
_entity_poly.pdbx_seq_one_letter_code
_entity_poly.pdbx_strand_id
1 'polypeptide(L)'
;MARPPKEIATPSPLAPALLRLVAARGLDAPLLATRCGLDAADADVDEVATTPSALAALITSACDLLADPHAALRFPAELPMRRYDGLALALRAARTPRDVLQLAARYAPLVFPHLELT
;
A
#
# COMPACT_ATOMS: atom_id res chain seq x y z
N MET A 1 -13.28 12.01 -26.18
CA MET A 1 -12.60 11.97 -24.86
C MET A 1 -11.48 10.96 -24.95
N ALA A 2 -10.25 11.32 -24.58
CA ALA A 2 -9.12 10.38 -24.59
C ALA A 2 -9.34 9.30 -23.53
N ARG A 3 -9.04 8.03 -23.86
CA ARG A 3 -9.11 6.91 -22.92
C ARG A 3 -8.06 7.12 -21.82
N PRO A 4 -8.39 7.02 -20.52
CA PRO A 4 -7.39 7.06 -19.48
C PRO A 4 -6.34 5.94 -19.69
N PRO A 5 -5.06 6.21 -19.39
CA PRO A 5 -3.99 5.22 -19.55
C PRO A 5 -4.32 3.97 -18.73
N LYS A 6 -4.04 2.79 -19.30
CA LYS A 6 -4.26 1.52 -18.61
C LYS A 6 -3.22 1.39 -17.50
N GLU A 7 -3.67 1.42 -16.25
CA GLU A 7 -2.81 1.13 -15.11
C GLU A 7 -2.52 -0.38 -15.02
N ILE A 8 -1.29 -0.72 -14.68
CA ILE A 8 -0.89 -2.09 -14.39
C ILE A 8 -1.13 -2.33 -12.90
N ALA A 9 -1.85 -3.41 -12.57
CA ALA A 9 -2.01 -3.84 -11.20
C ALA A 9 -0.73 -4.55 -10.74
N THR A 10 -0.22 -4.15 -9.58
CA THR A 10 1.01 -4.70 -9.00
C THR A 10 0.67 -5.29 -7.63
N PRO A 11 1.28 -6.44 -7.24
CA PRO A 11 1.11 -6.98 -5.90
C PRO A 11 1.45 -5.92 -4.85
N SER A 12 0.51 -5.67 -3.93
CA SER A 12 0.68 -4.68 -2.87
C SER A 12 0.26 -5.26 -1.52
N PRO A 13 1.14 -5.22 -0.50
CA PRO A 13 0.78 -5.62 0.86
C PRO A 13 0.06 -4.52 1.63
N LEU A 14 -0.03 -3.29 1.08
CA LEU A 14 -0.71 -2.17 1.72
C LEU A 14 -2.23 -2.33 1.71
N ALA A 15 -2.79 -2.81 0.60
CA ALA A 15 -4.24 -3.05 0.48
C ALA A 15 -4.78 -4.00 1.56
N PRO A 16 -4.24 -5.23 1.72
CA PRO A 16 -4.70 -6.13 2.78
C PRO A 16 -4.40 -5.60 4.19
N ALA A 17 -3.28 -4.89 4.40
CA ALA A 17 -2.96 -4.31 5.69
C ALA A 17 -3.94 -3.20 6.12
N LEU A 18 -4.41 -2.37 5.17
CA LEU A 18 -5.41 -1.34 5.42
C LEU A 18 -6.76 -1.93 5.81
N LEU A 19 -7.20 -2.98 5.11
CA LEU A 19 -8.44 -3.68 5.45
C LEU A 19 -8.36 -4.25 6.88
N ARG A 20 -7.23 -4.86 7.25
CA ARG A 20 -7.00 -5.35 8.62
C ARG A 20 -6.99 -4.23 9.66
N LEU A 21 -6.35 -3.09 9.36
CA LEU A 21 -6.32 -1.94 10.26
C LEU A 21 -7.73 -1.41 10.53
N VAL A 22 -8.52 -1.23 9.48
CA VAL A 22 -9.91 -0.75 9.56
C VAL A 22 -10.78 -1.73 10.35
N ALA A 23 -10.67 -3.04 10.07
CA ALA A 23 -11.36 -4.08 10.84
C ALA A 23 -10.94 -4.07 12.33
N ALA A 24 -9.65 -3.93 12.62
CA ALA A 24 -9.12 -3.87 14.00
C ALA A 24 -9.60 -2.63 14.77
N ARG A 25 -10.02 -1.58 14.07
CA ARG A 25 -10.64 -0.37 14.65
C ARG A 25 -12.16 -0.49 14.79
N GLY A 26 -12.75 -1.66 14.48
CA GLY A 26 -14.19 -1.90 14.54
C GLY A 26 -14.97 -1.20 13.43
N LEU A 27 -14.30 -0.81 12.34
CA LEU A 27 -14.91 -0.15 11.20
C LEU A 27 -15.24 -1.17 10.10
N ASP A 28 -16.13 -0.78 9.17
CA ASP A 28 -16.64 -1.64 8.11
C ASP A 28 -15.62 -1.83 6.97
N ALA A 29 -14.70 -2.78 7.19
CA ALA A 29 -13.71 -3.18 6.19
C ALA A 29 -14.31 -3.79 4.91
N PRO A 30 -15.38 -4.60 4.95
CA PRO A 30 -16.07 -5.06 3.74
C PRO A 30 -16.60 -3.92 2.86
N LEU A 31 -17.17 -2.88 3.47
CA LEU A 31 -17.62 -1.69 2.74
C LEU A 31 -16.45 -0.95 2.08
N LEU A 32 -15.33 -0.82 2.78
CA LEU A 32 -14.10 -0.24 2.23
C LEU A 32 -13.58 -1.04 1.03
N ALA A 33 -13.48 -2.36 1.18
CA ALA A 33 -13.01 -3.26 0.11
C ALA A 33 -13.87 -3.10 -1.15
N THR A 34 -15.20 -3.18 -0.99
CA THR A 34 -16.16 -3.07 -2.08
C THR A 34 -16.04 -1.74 -2.83
N ARG A 35 -15.87 -0.62 -2.11
CA ARG A 35 -15.69 0.71 -2.71
C ARG A 35 -14.43 0.84 -3.56
N CYS A 36 -13.41 0.06 -3.24
CA CYS A 36 -12.12 0.08 -3.92
C CYS A 36 -11.94 -1.07 -4.93
N GLY A 37 -13.00 -1.86 -5.18
CA GLY A 37 -12.95 -2.99 -6.11
C GLY A 37 -12.17 -4.19 -5.59
N LEU A 38 -12.08 -4.33 -4.26
CA LEU A 38 -11.45 -5.45 -3.55
C LEU A 38 -12.52 -6.36 -2.93
N ASP A 39 -12.14 -7.60 -2.63
CA ASP A 39 -12.94 -8.52 -1.83
C ASP A 39 -12.67 -8.31 -0.34
N ALA A 40 -13.65 -8.58 0.53
CA ALA A 40 -13.41 -8.61 1.97
C ALA A 40 -12.40 -9.72 2.35
N ALA A 41 -12.40 -10.84 1.62
CA ALA A 41 -11.45 -11.93 1.82
C ALA A 41 -9.99 -11.52 1.55
N ASP A 42 -9.77 -10.43 0.80
CA ASP A 42 -8.44 -9.91 0.52
C ASP A 42 -7.71 -9.45 1.79
N ALA A 43 -8.41 -9.19 2.90
CA ALA A 43 -7.78 -8.85 4.17
C ALA A 43 -6.87 -9.98 4.73
N ASP A 44 -7.15 -11.23 4.34
CA ASP A 44 -6.47 -12.41 4.87
C ASP A 44 -5.27 -12.86 4.06
N VAL A 45 -5.02 -12.27 2.89
CA VAL A 45 -3.81 -12.54 2.10
C VAL A 45 -2.68 -11.56 2.44
N ASP A 46 -1.47 -11.90 1.98
CA ASP A 46 -0.29 -11.06 2.20
C ASP A 46 -0.22 -9.90 1.21
N GLU A 47 -0.59 -10.13 -0.05
CA GLU A 47 -0.50 -9.17 -1.14
C GLU A 47 -1.70 -9.31 -2.08
N VAL A 48 -2.20 -8.18 -2.57
CA VAL A 48 -3.29 -8.12 -3.55
C VAL A 48 -2.84 -7.26 -4.72
N ALA A 49 -3.09 -7.73 -5.94
CA ALA A 49 -2.81 -6.96 -7.14
C ALA A 49 -3.69 -5.71 -7.17
N THR A 50 -3.08 -4.54 -6.99
CA THR A 50 -3.79 -3.26 -6.87
C THR A 50 -3.19 -2.27 -7.85
N THR A 51 -4.02 -1.45 -8.50
CA THR A 51 -3.52 -0.35 -9.32
C THR A 51 -3.18 0.87 -8.46
N PRO A 52 -2.30 1.79 -8.91
CA PRO A 52 -2.00 3.01 -8.18
C PRO A 52 -3.25 3.83 -7.81
N SER A 53 -4.19 4.00 -8.75
CA SER A 53 -5.43 4.73 -8.50
C SER A 53 -6.33 4.04 -7.47
N ALA A 54 -6.45 2.70 -7.53
CA ALA A 54 -7.23 1.93 -6.57
C ALA A 54 -6.62 2.02 -5.15
N LEU A 55 -5.29 1.96 -5.05
CA LEU A 55 -4.58 2.11 -3.78
C LEU A 55 -4.74 3.53 -3.20
N ALA A 56 -4.63 4.57 -4.04
CA ALA A 56 -4.87 5.94 -3.61
C ALA A 56 -6.31 6.14 -3.09
N ALA A 57 -7.30 5.61 -3.81
CA ALA A 57 -8.70 5.66 -3.39
C ALA A 57 -8.94 4.90 -2.08
N LEU A 58 -8.26 3.77 -1.87
CA LEU A 58 -8.31 3.00 -0.64
C LEU A 58 -7.75 3.79 0.55
N ILE A 59 -6.60 4.44 0.38
CA ILE A 59 -5.97 5.28 1.42
C ILE A 59 -6.90 6.43 1.79
N THR A 60 -7.43 7.17 0.81
CA THR A 60 -8.36 8.28 1.06
C THR A 60 -9.62 7.80 1.78
N SER A 61 -10.24 6.72 1.30
CA SER A 61 -11.45 6.16 1.90
C SER A 61 -11.21 5.64 3.32
N ALA A 62 -10.02 5.11 3.60
CA ALA A 62 -9.63 4.70 4.96
C ALA A 62 -9.46 5.91 5.89
N CYS A 63 -8.85 7.01 5.43
CA CYS A 63 -8.76 8.26 6.20
C CYS A 63 -10.14 8.81 6.53
N ASP A 64 -11.07 8.79 5.57
CA ASP A 64 -12.46 9.23 5.77
C ASP A 64 -13.20 8.36 6.79
N LEU A 65 -13.04 7.03 6.72
CA LEU A 65 -13.62 6.10 7.68
C LEU A 65 -13.04 6.24 9.09
N LEU A 66 -11.76 6.59 9.19
CA LEU A 66 -11.08 6.87 10.46
C LEU A 66 -11.38 8.28 11.01
N ALA A 67 -12.13 9.11 10.27
CA ALA A 67 -12.39 10.51 10.57
C ALA A 67 -11.12 11.33 10.84
N ASP A 68 -10.00 10.95 10.19
CA ASP A 68 -8.70 11.59 10.34
C ASP A 68 -8.02 11.76 8.97
N PRO A 69 -8.03 12.99 8.41
CA PRO A 69 -7.41 13.30 7.12
C PRO A 69 -5.91 13.00 7.06
N HIS A 70 -5.24 12.97 8.22
CA HIS A 70 -3.80 12.77 8.33
C HIS A 70 -3.45 11.34 8.76
N ALA A 71 -4.42 10.43 8.84
CA ALA A 71 -4.19 9.04 9.25
C ALA A 71 -3.13 8.35 8.37
N ALA A 72 -3.06 8.70 7.08
CA ALA A 72 -2.06 8.18 6.14
C ALA A 72 -0.61 8.37 6.60
N LEU A 73 -0.31 9.43 7.37
CA LEU A 73 1.03 9.69 7.90
C LEU A 73 1.44 8.68 8.98
N ARG A 74 0.47 8.04 9.63
CA ARG A 74 0.69 7.06 10.69
C ARG A 74 0.67 5.62 10.20
N PHE A 75 0.10 5.37 9.01
CA PHE A 75 0.02 4.04 8.41
C PHE A 75 1.35 3.29 8.37
N PRO A 76 2.50 3.88 8.03
CA PRO A 76 3.77 3.15 8.06
C PRO A 76 4.14 2.56 9.45
N ALA A 77 3.66 3.18 10.53
CA ALA A 77 3.90 2.72 11.90
C ALA A 77 2.77 1.81 12.42
N GLU A 78 1.53 2.03 11.97
CA GLU A 78 0.34 1.35 12.49
C GLU A 78 -0.10 0.13 11.66
N LEU A 79 0.32 0.01 10.40
CA LEU A 79 -0.14 -1.06 9.52
C LEU A 79 0.44 -2.42 9.94
N PRO A 80 -0.42 -3.43 10.19
CA PRO A 80 0.01 -4.78 10.47
C PRO A 80 0.42 -5.48 9.17
N MET A 81 1.60 -5.12 8.65
CA MET A 81 2.19 -5.79 7.49
C MET A 81 2.70 -7.17 7.91
N ARG A 82 2.23 -8.22 7.23
CA ARG A 82 2.63 -9.61 7.50
C ARG A 82 3.98 -9.96 6.86
N ARG A 83 4.37 -9.26 5.80
CA ARG A 83 5.68 -9.35 5.16
C ARG A 83 6.36 -7.99 5.22
N TYR A 84 7.53 -7.95 5.85
CA TYR A 84 8.55 -6.95 5.52
C TYR A 84 9.50 -7.63 4.56
N ASP A 85 9.60 -7.16 3.32
CA ASP A 85 10.66 -7.64 2.44
C ASP A 85 12.04 -7.14 2.97
N GLY A 86 13.13 -7.74 2.49
CA GLY A 86 14.48 -7.36 2.91
C GLY A 86 14.80 -5.89 2.63
N LEU A 87 14.18 -5.30 1.60
CA LEU A 87 14.31 -3.88 1.30
C LEU A 87 13.58 -3.02 2.34
N ALA A 88 12.37 -3.37 2.74
CA ALA A 88 11.59 -2.67 3.77
C ALA A 88 12.31 -2.69 5.13
N LEU A 89 12.96 -3.81 5.47
CA LEU A 89 13.83 -3.89 6.65
C LEU A 89 15.08 -3.00 6.50
N ALA A 90 15.74 -3.04 5.34
CA ALA A 90 16.93 -2.23 5.07
C ALA A 90 16.62 -0.72 5.09
N LEU A 91 15.47 -0.31 4.53
CA LEU A 91 14.97 1.06 4.55
C LEU A 91 14.62 1.50 5.98
N ARG A 92 14.06 0.61 6.80
CA ARG A 92 13.74 0.91 8.21
C ARG A 92 14.99 0.99 9.10
N ALA A 93 16.05 0.26 8.75
CA ALA A 93 17.34 0.31 9.43
C ALA A 93 18.21 1.51 8.99
N ALA A 94 17.83 2.19 7.92
CA ALA A 94 18.54 3.36 7.41
C ALA A 94 18.50 4.52 8.42
N ARG A 95 19.65 5.17 8.63
CA ARG A 95 19.79 6.23 9.65
C ARG A 95 19.31 7.59 9.16
N THR A 96 19.24 7.79 7.85
CA THR A 96 18.84 9.07 7.25
C THR A 96 17.89 8.88 6.06
N PRO A 97 17.04 9.87 5.75
CA PRO A 97 16.20 9.84 4.55
C PRO A 97 16.99 9.70 3.25
N ARG A 98 18.21 10.22 3.20
CA ARG A 98 19.11 10.06 2.05
C ARG A 98 19.44 8.59 1.82
N ASP A 99 19.77 7.86 2.88
CA ASP A 99 20.12 6.44 2.82
C ASP A 99 18.93 5.59 2.36
N VAL A 100 17.71 5.94 2.82
CA VAL A 100 16.46 5.34 2.36
C VAL A 100 16.32 5.49 0.85
N LEU A 101 16.43 6.73 0.33
CA LEU A 101 16.27 6.98 -1.10
C LEU A 101 17.37 6.33 -1.95
N GLN A 102 18.60 6.28 -1.45
CA GLN A 102 19.71 5.61 -2.13
C GLN A 102 19.53 4.08 -2.17
N LEU A 103 19.11 3.47 -1.06
CA LEU A 103 18.82 2.03 -1.01
C LEU A 103 17.64 1.68 -1.92
N ALA A 104 16.57 2.49 -1.89
CA ALA A 104 15.43 2.33 -2.77
C ALA A 104 15.85 2.44 -4.24
N ALA A 105 16.62 3.46 -4.62
CA ALA A 105 17.11 3.60 -6.00
C ALA A 105 18.02 2.44 -6.42
N ARG A 106 18.91 1.98 -5.54
CA ARG A 106 19.85 0.88 -5.83
C ARG A 106 19.16 -0.45 -6.04
N TYR A 107 18.12 -0.74 -5.27
CA TYR A 107 17.44 -2.04 -5.29
C TYR A 107 16.07 -2.01 -5.98
N ALA A 108 15.60 -0.84 -6.43
CA ALA A 108 14.39 -0.71 -7.23
C ALA A 108 14.34 -1.66 -8.42
N PRO A 109 15.42 -1.89 -9.20
CA PRO A 109 15.37 -2.85 -10.31
C PRO A 109 15.15 -4.31 -9.89
N LEU A 110 15.53 -4.69 -8.66
CA LEU A 110 15.31 -6.04 -8.14
C LEU A 110 13.86 -6.27 -7.71
N VAL A 111 13.18 -5.21 -7.24
CA VAL A 111 11.79 -5.27 -6.78
C VAL A 111 10.81 -4.94 -7.91
N PHE A 112 11.21 -4.06 -8.81
CA PHE A 112 10.44 -3.58 -9.95
C PHE A 112 11.25 -3.81 -11.23
N PRO A 113 11.32 -5.07 -11.74
CA PRO A 113 12.09 -5.38 -12.94
C PRO A 113 11.61 -4.65 -14.19
N HIS A 114 10.43 -4.02 -14.16
CA HIS A 114 9.88 -3.21 -15.24
C HIS A 114 10.32 -1.74 -15.19
N LEU A 115 11.06 -1.33 -14.15
CA LEU A 115 11.66 0.01 -14.01
C LEU A 115 13.09 0.07 -14.58
N GLU A 116 13.51 -0.90 -15.42
CA GLU A 116 14.79 -0.75 -16.12
C GLU A 116 14.81 0.60 -16.85
N LEU A 117 15.73 1.46 -16.38
CA LEU A 117 15.93 2.82 -16.86
C LEU A 117 16.31 2.77 -18.34
N THR A 118 15.37 3.16 -19.20
CA THR A 118 15.69 3.78 -20.50
C THR A 118 16.48 5.07 -20.30
#